data_AF-A0A8H3M0T9-F1
#
_entry.id   AF-A0A8H3M0T9-F1
#
_cell.length_a   1.000
_cell.length_b   1.000
_cell.length_c   1.000
_cell.angle_alpha   90.00
_cell.angle_beta   90.00
_cell.angle_gamma   90.00
#
_symmetry.space_group_name_H-M   'P 1'
#
loop_
_entity.id
_entity.type
_entity.pdbx_description
1 polymer ?
#
loop_
_entity_poly.entity_id
_entity_poly.type
_entity_poly.pdbx_seq_one_letter_code
_entity_poly.pdbx_strand_id
1 'polypeptide(L)'
;MHQYFQNFEYEIKINIFKYVEFPHNLALTCRNWSIISKDAYAKTEWLLVHYGISHALFHAVRLGPTFIDIPVCKTLITRKVPISRYFIQRLLMHFGKYDQKLIELKIEHNVGQLDADRIRAFQQKIKSPWASNLPIFVFTYLLDEGYKQLANMNETLPSKGNDMELFHFLSAGPHVINYAPGMLRKNLKDIEDLILNKRFVPFPPRPKAYQLDLNNDPHIHQQPIPEEYPSKDGFENNRQLNVIARGILIHPDLVNLWKQIGYYEICNDVNDLVMQGALLILFPPTPASDWSCPSIEMVISRLAELINLGFSLKDNVIIDALHMFEHRLDEIGNILWDAFLAIRSNEHVFSLALKFFREAFKPERNLKKDDLLNFLKSKFDYHEQVVKQVVKQYFIEEKMSDITLRRKSLILSPKIYQYILKTYSKNSELTIMCFEDILALRIYIDNPQNLDEISTCTRDSIISVFDSYIKENVSFKPEYLDLLPKATSLELIKPFFEVFLPSIFGMKPNSKVSKRGKTTSSKKRKKLADGLVVPWIKKLEQIDLLNRSNNGELSINFRECYMNFCKRLESETNYQICQVKEENNFVVMNSYNQHKKQKRNENQTDDVNMNLNFNEEISDLYQNILF
;
A
#
# COMPACT_ATOMS: atom_id res chain seq x y z
N MET A 1 -22.39 20.36 15.06
CA MET A 1 -22.54 18.88 15.15
C MET A 1 -22.49 18.31 16.58
N HIS A 2 -22.17 19.09 17.63
CA HIS A 2 -21.98 18.56 19.00
C HIS A 2 -23.25 18.26 19.80
N GLN A 3 -24.40 18.88 19.49
CA GLN A 3 -25.63 18.76 20.31
C GLN A 3 -26.50 17.53 19.99
N TYR A 4 -26.49 17.03 18.75
CA TYR A 4 -27.42 15.95 18.34
C TYR A 4 -27.13 14.59 18.99
N PHE A 5 -25.86 14.26 19.26
CA PHE A 5 -25.47 12.95 19.81
C PHE A 5 -25.55 12.86 21.34
N GLN A 6 -25.74 13.98 22.04
CA GLN A 6 -25.82 13.97 23.51
C GLN A 6 -27.09 13.28 24.01
N ASN A 7 -28.20 13.42 23.26
CA ASN A 7 -29.54 13.01 23.63
C ASN A 7 -29.89 11.55 23.30
N PHE A 8 -28.99 10.79 22.65
CA PHE A 8 -29.27 9.37 22.43
C PHE A 8 -29.31 8.60 23.74
N GLU A 9 -30.28 7.69 23.83
CA GLU A 9 -30.37 6.72 24.92
C GLU A 9 -29.09 5.87 24.99
N TYR A 10 -28.81 5.37 26.20
CA TYR A 10 -27.59 4.63 26.49
C TYR A 10 -27.44 3.39 25.59
N GLU A 11 -28.53 2.66 25.34
CA GLU A 11 -28.55 1.48 24.47
C GLU A 11 -28.27 1.82 23.00
N ILE A 12 -28.80 2.94 22.50
CA ILE A 12 -28.52 3.43 21.14
C ILE A 12 -27.04 3.75 20.99
N LYS A 13 -26.43 4.37 22.01
CA LYS A 13 -25.00 4.67 22.01
C LYS A 13 -24.15 3.38 21.96
N ILE A 14 -24.51 2.34 22.70
CA ILE A 14 -23.82 1.04 22.61
C ILE A 14 -23.96 0.44 21.21
N ASN A 15 -25.17 0.48 20.63
CA ASN A 15 -25.43 -0.02 19.29
C ASN A 15 -24.67 0.73 18.19
N ILE A 16 -24.41 2.04 18.38
CA ILE A 16 -23.51 2.80 17.52
C ILE A 16 -22.05 2.38 17.78
N PHE A 17 -21.64 2.36 19.05
CA PHE A 17 -20.26 2.12 19.46
C PHE A 17 -19.68 0.81 18.91
N LYS A 18 -20.47 -0.28 18.91
CA LYS A 18 -20.01 -1.60 18.47
C LYS A 18 -19.60 -1.69 16.99
N TYR A 19 -19.98 -0.72 16.15
CA TYR A 19 -19.59 -0.65 14.73
C TYR A 19 -18.51 0.40 14.44
N VAL A 20 -17.98 1.05 15.48
CA VAL A 20 -16.98 2.11 15.32
C VAL A 20 -15.62 1.49 15.09
N GLU A 21 -14.97 1.82 13.97
CA GLU A 21 -13.65 1.31 13.62
C GLU A 21 -12.57 1.74 14.63
N PHE A 22 -12.58 3.00 15.05
CA PHE A 22 -11.61 3.58 15.98
C PHE A 22 -12.29 4.06 17.28
N PRO A 23 -12.59 3.17 18.24
CA PRO A 23 -13.35 3.53 19.44
C PRO A 23 -12.65 4.57 20.31
N HIS A 24 -11.32 4.65 20.25
CA HIS A 24 -10.55 5.67 20.97
C HIS A 24 -10.85 7.08 20.47
N ASN A 25 -10.90 7.28 19.15
CA ASN A 25 -11.21 8.58 18.56
C ASN A 25 -12.59 9.06 18.99
N LEU A 26 -13.58 8.18 18.98
CA LEU A 26 -14.93 8.50 19.44
C LEU A 26 -14.95 8.84 20.94
N ALA A 27 -14.23 8.09 21.77
CA ALA A 27 -14.15 8.34 23.21
C ALA A 27 -13.57 9.73 23.56
N LEU A 28 -12.68 10.27 22.71
CA LEU A 28 -12.08 11.59 22.89
C LEU A 28 -13.03 12.74 22.49
N THR A 29 -14.10 12.47 21.75
CA THR A 29 -15.01 13.53 21.26
C THR A 29 -15.85 14.16 22.38
N CYS A 30 -16.30 13.38 23.37
CA CYS A 30 -17.05 13.90 24.51
C CYS A 30 -17.12 12.93 25.70
N ARG A 31 -17.51 13.44 26.87
CA ARG A 31 -17.64 12.66 28.11
C ARG A 31 -18.62 11.49 27.98
N ASN A 32 -19.72 11.64 27.24
CA ASN A 32 -20.70 10.56 27.05
C ASN A 32 -20.09 9.36 26.34
N TRP A 33 -19.35 9.59 25.24
CA TRP A 33 -18.66 8.52 24.53
C TRP A 33 -17.49 7.93 25.32
N SER A 34 -16.81 8.75 26.13
CA SER A 34 -15.80 8.26 27.08
C SER A 34 -16.37 7.31 28.14
N ILE A 35 -17.63 7.50 28.55
CA ILE A 35 -18.31 6.57 29.46
C ILE A 35 -18.64 5.26 28.74
N ILE A 36 -19.20 5.34 27.53
CA ILE A 36 -19.55 4.15 26.73
C ILE A 36 -18.31 3.32 26.41
N SER A 37 -17.17 3.95 26.06
CA SER A 37 -15.94 3.22 25.75
C SER A 37 -15.31 2.48 26.93
N LYS A 38 -15.72 2.81 28.16
CA LYS A 38 -15.30 2.13 29.39
C LYS A 38 -16.28 1.03 29.82
N ASP A 39 -17.48 1.01 29.27
CA ASP A 39 -18.50 0.03 29.61
C ASP A 39 -18.11 -1.38 29.14
N ALA A 40 -18.23 -2.36 30.04
CA ALA A 40 -17.79 -3.73 29.79
C ALA A 40 -18.62 -4.43 28.72
N TYR A 41 -19.92 -4.13 28.65
CA TYR A 41 -20.83 -4.68 27.64
C TYR A 41 -20.58 -4.06 26.27
N ALA A 42 -20.41 -2.74 26.20
CA ALA A 42 -20.05 -2.04 24.97
C ALA A 42 -18.73 -2.54 24.37
N LYS A 43 -17.69 -2.70 25.21
CA LYS A 43 -16.41 -3.30 24.81
C LYS A 43 -16.57 -4.73 24.29
N THR A 44 -17.40 -5.52 24.97
CA THR A 44 -17.69 -6.91 24.57
C THR A 44 -18.39 -6.97 23.22
N GLU A 45 -19.46 -6.21 23.02
CA GLU A 45 -20.17 -6.17 21.75
C GLU A 45 -19.28 -5.67 20.61
N TRP A 46 -18.42 -4.68 20.87
CA TRP A 46 -17.42 -4.23 19.91
C TRP A 46 -16.43 -5.35 19.52
N LEU A 47 -15.90 -6.10 20.50
CA LEU A 47 -15.02 -7.25 20.21
C LEU A 47 -15.72 -8.32 19.36
N LEU A 48 -16.97 -8.64 19.69
CA LEU A 48 -17.74 -9.66 18.98
C LEU A 48 -18.05 -9.26 17.54
N VAL A 49 -18.38 -7.98 17.30
CA VAL A 49 -18.64 -7.46 15.95
C VAL A 49 -17.37 -7.41 15.10
N HIS A 50 -16.25 -6.97 15.67
CA HIS A 50 -15.02 -6.73 14.91
C HIS A 50 -14.12 -7.97 14.76
N TYR A 51 -14.16 -8.92 15.69
CA TYR A 51 -13.25 -10.07 15.71
C TYR A 51 -13.96 -11.42 15.79
N GLY A 52 -15.29 -11.44 15.88
CA GLY A 52 -16.05 -12.68 16.03
C GLY A 52 -15.94 -13.28 17.43
N ILE A 53 -16.79 -14.27 17.70
CA ILE A 53 -16.90 -14.88 19.03
C ILE A 53 -15.64 -15.66 19.41
N SER A 54 -14.98 -16.30 18.44
CA SER A 54 -13.88 -17.23 18.68
C SER A 54 -12.53 -16.55 18.92
N HIS A 55 -12.32 -15.32 18.46
CA HIS A 55 -11.09 -14.56 18.72
C HIS A 55 -11.27 -13.38 19.67
N ALA A 56 -12.50 -13.06 20.10
CA ALA A 56 -12.78 -11.93 20.99
C ALA A 56 -11.88 -11.93 22.24
N LEU A 57 -11.66 -13.09 22.86
CA LEU A 57 -10.83 -13.19 24.07
C LEU A 57 -9.33 -12.94 23.79
N PHE A 58 -8.82 -13.46 22.67
CA PHE A 58 -7.46 -13.19 22.22
C PHE A 58 -7.25 -11.68 22.00
N HIS A 59 -8.16 -11.03 21.28
CA HIS A 59 -8.08 -9.60 21.02
C HIS A 59 -8.25 -8.76 22.29
N ALA A 60 -9.13 -9.14 23.21
CA ALA A 60 -9.32 -8.45 24.50
C ALA A 60 -7.99 -8.38 25.28
N VAL A 61 -7.31 -9.52 25.42
CA VAL A 61 -6.01 -9.60 26.12
C VAL A 61 -4.92 -8.85 25.36
N ARG A 62 -4.84 -9.01 24.03
CA ARG A 62 -3.84 -8.34 23.18
C ARG A 62 -3.95 -6.81 23.20
N LEU A 63 -5.17 -6.27 23.34
CA LEU A 63 -5.41 -4.83 23.48
C LEU A 63 -4.93 -4.28 24.85
N GLY A 64 -4.65 -5.15 25.80
CA GLY A 64 -3.97 -4.82 27.05
C GLY A 64 -4.88 -4.29 28.16
N PRO A 65 -4.29 -3.86 29.29
CA PRO A 65 -5.00 -3.59 30.55
C PRO A 65 -5.94 -2.38 30.51
N THR A 66 -5.80 -1.49 29.53
CA THR A 66 -6.76 -0.38 29.33
C THR A 66 -8.08 -0.88 28.74
N PHE A 67 -8.04 -2.02 28.06
CA PHE A 67 -9.19 -2.63 27.42
C PHE A 67 -9.82 -3.71 28.30
N ILE A 68 -9.03 -4.71 28.74
CA ILE A 68 -9.54 -5.88 29.45
C ILE A 68 -9.44 -5.76 30.97
N ASP A 69 -10.54 -6.11 31.65
CA ASP A 69 -10.65 -6.25 33.10
C ASP A 69 -11.60 -7.42 33.45
N ILE A 70 -11.83 -7.67 34.75
CA ILE A 70 -12.74 -8.75 35.19
C ILE A 70 -14.17 -8.57 34.65
N PRO A 71 -14.80 -7.36 34.73
CA PRO A 71 -16.11 -7.13 34.13
C PRO A 71 -16.20 -7.50 32.65
N VAL A 72 -15.20 -7.12 31.84
CA VAL A 72 -15.15 -7.49 30.41
C VAL A 72 -15.05 -9.01 30.26
N CYS A 73 -14.18 -9.69 31.01
CA CYS A 73 -14.08 -11.15 30.98
C CYS A 73 -15.40 -11.85 31.35
N LYS A 74 -16.07 -11.39 32.41
CA LYS A 74 -17.39 -11.90 32.82
C LYS A 74 -18.43 -11.73 31.73
N THR A 75 -18.42 -10.58 31.07
CA THR A 75 -19.37 -10.27 30.00
C THR A 75 -19.11 -11.14 28.78
N LEU A 76 -17.86 -11.33 28.36
CA LEU A 76 -17.47 -12.26 27.29
C LEU A 76 -17.94 -13.70 27.58
N ILE A 77 -17.71 -14.20 28.79
CA ILE A 77 -18.14 -15.55 29.21
C ILE A 77 -19.67 -15.66 29.21
N THR A 78 -20.37 -14.64 29.72
CA THR A 78 -21.84 -14.57 29.71
C THR A 78 -22.38 -14.58 28.28
N ARG A 79 -21.66 -13.96 27.34
CA ARG A 79 -21.95 -13.97 25.90
C ARG A 79 -21.51 -15.26 25.19
N LYS A 80 -21.14 -16.29 25.95
CA LYS A 80 -20.75 -17.63 25.48
C LYS A 80 -19.49 -17.63 24.61
N VAL A 81 -18.58 -16.66 24.81
CA VAL A 81 -17.26 -16.70 24.19
C VAL A 81 -16.51 -17.93 24.68
N PRO A 82 -16.04 -18.82 23.78
CA PRO A 82 -15.36 -20.03 24.19
C PRO A 82 -13.97 -19.72 24.73
N ILE A 83 -13.63 -20.33 25.87
CA ILE A 83 -12.24 -20.44 26.31
C ILE A 83 -11.68 -21.76 25.76
N SER A 84 -10.80 -21.70 24.77
CA SER A 84 -10.17 -22.88 24.18
C SER A 84 -8.97 -23.35 24.99
N ARG A 85 -8.68 -24.66 24.96
CA ARG A 85 -7.45 -25.19 25.59
C ARG A 85 -6.20 -24.57 24.96
N TYR A 86 -6.21 -24.36 23.65
CA TYR A 86 -5.13 -23.68 22.94
C TYR A 86 -4.90 -22.24 23.41
N PHE A 87 -5.97 -21.48 23.65
CA PHE A 87 -5.86 -20.13 24.22
C PHE A 87 -5.16 -20.17 25.58
N ILE A 88 -5.52 -21.11 26.46
CA ILE A 88 -4.88 -21.29 27.77
C ILE A 88 -3.39 -21.66 27.64
N GLN A 89 -3.05 -22.59 26.74
CA GLN A 89 -1.66 -22.96 26.45
C GLN A 89 -0.83 -21.75 26.00
N ARG A 90 -1.37 -20.96 25.07
CA ARG A 90 -0.71 -19.74 24.55
C ARG A 90 -0.62 -18.64 25.62
N LEU A 91 -1.65 -18.46 26.43
CA LEU A 91 -1.67 -17.49 27.52
C LEU A 91 -0.60 -17.80 28.57
N LEU A 92 -0.50 -19.06 29.00
CA LEU A 92 0.52 -19.52 29.96
C LEU A 92 1.95 -19.31 29.45
N MET A 93 2.16 -19.42 28.14
CA MET A 93 3.48 -19.27 27.53
C MET A 93 3.92 -17.80 27.38
N HIS A 94 2.97 -16.86 27.25
CA HIS A 94 3.26 -15.46 26.96
C HIS A 94 2.93 -14.49 28.12
N PHE A 95 2.40 -14.98 29.24
CA PHE A 95 2.14 -14.17 30.42
C PHE A 95 3.44 -13.77 31.15
N GLY A 96 3.44 -12.56 31.71
CA GLY A 96 4.53 -12.02 32.52
C GLY A 96 5.54 -11.21 31.72
N LYS A 97 6.28 -10.34 32.43
CA LYS A 97 7.32 -9.50 31.85
C LYS A 97 8.64 -10.27 31.77
N TYR A 98 9.40 -10.03 30.71
CA TYR A 98 10.79 -10.45 30.68
C TYR A 98 11.63 -9.63 31.65
N ASP A 99 12.65 -10.25 32.24
CA ASP A 99 13.69 -9.55 32.97
C ASP A 99 14.59 -8.81 31.97
N GLN A 100 14.38 -7.50 31.88
CA GLN A 100 15.11 -6.65 30.95
C GLN A 100 16.61 -6.64 31.26
N LYS A 101 17.01 -6.70 32.54
CA LYS A 101 18.42 -6.69 32.91
C LYS A 101 19.10 -7.98 32.48
N LEU A 102 18.41 -9.11 32.58
CA LEU A 102 18.91 -10.38 32.05
C LEU A 102 19.06 -10.35 30.53
N ILE A 103 18.14 -9.71 29.80
CA ILE A 103 18.26 -9.56 28.34
C ILE A 103 19.47 -8.69 27.98
N GLU A 104 19.63 -7.54 28.64
CA GLU A 104 20.78 -6.65 28.46
C GLU A 104 22.10 -7.38 28.71
N LEU A 105 22.22 -8.09 29.84
CA LEU A 105 23.42 -8.89 30.16
C LEU A 105 23.67 -9.99 29.13
N LYS A 106 22.63 -10.66 28.62
CA LYS A 106 22.77 -11.64 27.53
C LYS A 106 23.25 -11.02 26.23
N ILE A 107 22.95 -9.75 25.97
CA ILE A 107 23.48 -9.04 24.81
C ILE A 107 24.94 -8.70 25.07
N GLU A 108 25.23 -7.98 26.18
CA GLU A 108 26.56 -7.51 26.57
C GLU A 108 27.61 -8.63 26.61
N HIS A 109 27.29 -9.78 27.20
CA HIS A 109 28.24 -10.90 27.31
C HIS A 109 28.41 -11.73 26.03
N ASN A 110 27.54 -11.54 25.04
CA ASN A 110 27.63 -12.25 23.76
C ASN A 110 28.15 -11.35 22.61
N VAL A 111 28.33 -10.03 22.79
CA VAL A 111 28.71 -9.07 21.72
C VAL A 111 29.98 -9.48 20.94
N GLY A 112 30.90 -10.24 21.55
CA GLY A 112 32.09 -10.77 20.85
C GLY A 112 31.87 -11.99 19.94
N GLN A 113 30.68 -12.61 19.93
CA GLN A 113 30.35 -13.85 19.20
C GLN A 113 28.99 -13.80 18.45
N LEU A 114 28.37 -12.61 18.34
CA LEU A 114 27.07 -12.46 17.69
C LEU A 114 27.23 -11.92 16.28
N ASP A 115 26.72 -12.67 15.30
CA ASP A 115 26.42 -12.14 13.97
C ASP A 115 25.16 -11.22 14.03
N ALA A 116 24.93 -10.48 12.94
CA ALA A 116 23.80 -9.55 12.83
C ALA A 116 22.42 -10.24 13.02
N ASP A 117 22.34 -11.55 12.73
CA ASP A 117 21.10 -12.31 12.84
C ASP A 117 20.80 -12.71 14.28
N ARG A 118 21.82 -13.08 15.05
CA ARG A 118 21.67 -13.32 16.48
C ARG A 118 21.37 -12.03 17.23
N ILE A 119 21.98 -10.90 16.88
CA ILE A 119 21.63 -9.58 17.45
C ILE A 119 20.15 -9.27 17.19
N ARG A 120 19.64 -9.47 15.98
CA ARG A 120 18.21 -9.32 15.66
C ARG A 120 17.32 -10.29 16.42
N ALA A 121 17.70 -11.55 16.57
CA ALA A 121 16.96 -12.53 17.37
C ALA A 121 16.88 -12.10 18.85
N PHE A 122 17.93 -11.46 19.39
CA PHE A 122 17.89 -10.86 20.73
C PHE A 122 17.01 -9.62 20.78
N GLN A 123 17.04 -8.74 19.78
CA GLN A 123 16.13 -7.59 19.69
C GLN A 123 14.66 -8.02 19.58
N GLN A 124 14.36 -9.11 18.87
CA GLN A 124 13.01 -9.68 18.84
C GLN A 124 12.56 -10.19 20.22
N LYS A 125 13.49 -10.70 21.05
CA LYS A 125 13.19 -11.09 22.44
C LYS A 125 12.92 -9.91 23.38
N ILE A 126 13.33 -8.68 23.02
CA ILE A 126 12.98 -7.47 23.77
C ILE A 126 11.51 -7.10 23.57
N LYS A 127 10.89 -7.48 22.45
CA LYS A 127 9.46 -7.22 22.22
C LYS A 127 8.64 -8.00 23.24
N SER A 128 7.88 -7.23 24.03
CA SER A 128 6.94 -7.77 25.01
C SER A 128 5.91 -8.68 24.33
N PRO A 129 5.70 -9.91 24.82
CA PRO A 129 4.64 -10.78 24.32
C PRO A 129 3.26 -10.15 24.46
N TRP A 130 2.30 -10.58 23.64
CA TRP A 130 0.95 -10.03 23.54
C TRP A 130 0.13 -10.08 24.84
N ALA A 131 0.48 -10.99 25.75
CA ALA A 131 -0.18 -11.16 27.05
C ALA A 131 0.69 -10.72 28.25
N SER A 132 1.86 -10.11 28.01
CA SER A 132 2.85 -9.84 29.06
C SER A 132 2.40 -8.78 30.07
N ASN A 133 1.55 -7.85 29.64
CA ASN A 133 1.01 -6.75 30.43
C ASN A 133 -0.38 -7.04 31.00
N LEU A 134 -0.87 -8.28 30.86
CA LEU A 134 -2.17 -8.68 31.40
C LEU A 134 -2.13 -8.59 32.94
N PRO A 135 -3.11 -7.94 33.60
CA PRO A 135 -3.12 -7.90 35.05
C PRO A 135 -3.26 -9.30 35.66
N ILE A 136 -2.51 -9.59 36.72
CA ILE A 136 -2.48 -10.93 37.35
C ILE A 136 -3.87 -11.44 37.75
N PHE A 137 -4.75 -10.55 38.23
CA PHE A 137 -6.11 -10.94 38.63
C PHE A 137 -6.97 -11.33 37.42
N VAL A 138 -6.77 -10.69 36.26
CA VAL A 138 -7.46 -11.08 35.01
C VAL A 138 -6.91 -12.41 34.51
N PHE A 139 -5.58 -12.57 34.52
CA PHE A 139 -4.92 -13.82 34.17
C PHE A 139 -5.43 -15.00 35.00
N THR A 140 -5.43 -14.87 36.34
CA THR A 140 -5.92 -15.91 37.25
C THR A 140 -7.40 -16.21 37.02
N TYR A 141 -8.22 -15.19 36.79
CA TYR A 141 -9.63 -15.37 36.47
C TYR A 141 -9.84 -16.17 35.17
N LEU A 142 -9.12 -15.83 34.11
CA LEU A 142 -9.20 -16.54 32.82
C LEU A 142 -8.72 -17.98 32.91
N LEU A 143 -7.67 -18.25 33.69
CA LEU A 143 -7.23 -19.62 33.95
C LEU A 143 -8.29 -20.41 34.72
N ASP A 144 -8.78 -19.88 35.84
CA ASP A 144 -9.80 -20.55 36.65
C ASP A 144 -11.06 -20.88 35.83
N GLU A 145 -11.58 -19.90 35.07
CA GLU A 145 -12.72 -20.11 34.19
C GLU A 145 -12.41 -21.09 33.04
N GLY A 146 -11.21 -21.04 32.46
CA GLY A 146 -10.78 -22.00 31.44
C GLY A 146 -10.73 -23.43 31.97
N TYR A 147 -10.16 -23.64 33.15
CA TYR A 147 -10.13 -24.96 33.80
C TYR A 147 -11.54 -25.42 34.17
N LYS A 148 -12.42 -24.55 34.68
CA LYS A 148 -13.83 -24.90 34.95
C LYS A 148 -14.60 -25.32 33.70
N GLN A 149 -14.39 -24.64 32.57
CA GLN A 149 -15.11 -24.94 31.34
C GLN A 149 -14.56 -26.17 30.59
N LEU A 150 -13.28 -26.47 30.72
CA LEU A 150 -12.59 -27.51 29.95
C LEU A 150 -12.35 -28.80 30.75
N ALA A 151 -12.39 -28.75 32.07
CA ALA A 151 -12.31 -29.92 32.92
C ALA A 151 -13.65 -30.67 32.86
N ASN A 152 -13.74 -31.67 31.99
CA ASN A 152 -14.68 -32.76 32.21
C ASN A 152 -14.24 -33.49 33.50
N MET A 153 -15.22 -33.87 34.33
CA MET A 153 -15.14 -34.13 35.77
C MET A 153 -14.03 -35.06 36.32
N ASN A 154 -13.09 -35.61 35.55
CA ASN A 154 -12.03 -36.50 36.07
C ASN A 154 -10.65 -36.41 35.39
N GLU A 155 -10.36 -35.45 34.51
CA GLU A 155 -9.05 -35.33 33.86
C GLU A 155 -8.38 -33.97 34.06
N THR A 156 -7.08 -33.98 34.33
CA THR A 156 -6.25 -32.77 34.41
C THR A 156 -6.10 -32.15 33.02
N LEU A 157 -6.35 -30.84 32.89
CA LEU A 157 -6.21 -30.12 31.62
C LEU A 157 -4.74 -30.10 31.18
N PRO A 158 -4.36 -30.65 30.01
CA PRO A 158 -2.97 -30.63 29.51
C PRO A 158 -2.56 -29.23 29.03
N SER A 159 -2.29 -28.31 29.96
CA SER A 159 -2.04 -26.89 29.66
C SER A 159 -0.60 -26.57 29.26
N LYS A 160 0.32 -27.54 29.33
CA LYS A 160 1.71 -27.44 28.86
C LYS A 160 1.94 -28.00 27.45
N GLY A 161 0.87 -28.43 26.77
CA GLY A 161 0.91 -28.90 25.38
C GLY A 161 0.76 -27.78 24.36
N ASN A 162 0.59 -28.18 23.09
CA ASN A 162 0.35 -27.29 21.95
C ASN A 162 -0.67 -27.95 21.01
N ASP A 163 -1.91 -27.45 21.05
CA ASP A 163 -3.01 -28.05 20.27
C ASP A 163 -2.85 -27.89 18.76
N MET A 164 -2.12 -26.87 18.28
CA MET A 164 -1.76 -26.75 16.86
C MET A 164 -0.84 -27.89 16.41
N GLU A 165 0.13 -28.26 17.26
CA GLU A 165 1.04 -29.38 17.01
C GLU A 165 0.30 -30.72 17.13
N LEU A 166 -0.57 -30.88 18.13
CA LEU A 166 -1.42 -32.07 18.23
C LEU A 166 -2.28 -32.23 16.97
N PHE A 167 -2.94 -31.15 16.51
CA PHE A 167 -3.71 -31.16 15.27
C PHE A 167 -2.84 -31.52 14.07
N HIS A 168 -1.59 -31.02 13.99
CA HIS A 168 -0.65 -31.40 12.93
C HIS A 168 -0.42 -32.91 12.87
N PHE A 169 -0.22 -33.58 14.00
CA PHE A 169 -0.04 -35.02 14.04
C PHE A 169 -1.33 -35.79 13.72
N LEU A 170 -2.45 -35.38 14.32
CA LEU A 170 -3.74 -36.04 14.11
C LEU A 170 -4.21 -35.93 12.65
N SER A 171 -4.02 -34.77 12.02
CA SER A 171 -4.33 -34.51 10.60
C SER A 171 -3.30 -35.07 9.61
N ALA A 172 -2.40 -35.93 10.08
CA ALA A 172 -1.38 -36.61 9.29
C ALA A 172 -0.35 -35.67 8.61
N GLY A 173 -0.06 -34.54 9.24
CA GLY A 173 0.93 -33.56 8.80
C GLY A 173 2.33 -34.13 8.49
N PRO A 174 2.89 -35.05 9.28
CA PRO A 174 4.19 -35.66 8.97
C PRO A 174 4.19 -36.64 7.79
N HIS A 175 3.01 -37.10 7.36
CA HIS A 175 2.90 -38.12 6.32
C HIS A 175 2.92 -37.48 4.93
N VAL A 176 3.35 -38.22 3.90
CA VAL A 176 3.20 -37.79 2.51
C VAL A 176 1.72 -37.76 2.10
N ILE A 177 1.38 -36.91 1.12
CA ILE A 177 -0.01 -36.57 0.80
C ILE A 177 -0.87 -37.79 0.45
N ASN A 178 -0.31 -38.83 -0.16
CA ASN A 178 -1.07 -40.03 -0.55
C ASN A 178 -1.54 -40.88 0.65
N TYR A 179 -0.80 -40.90 1.77
CA TYR A 179 -1.19 -41.64 2.97
C TYR A 179 -1.96 -40.79 3.98
N ALA A 180 -1.91 -39.46 3.84
CA ALA A 180 -2.50 -38.54 4.79
C ALA A 180 -4.03 -38.70 4.96
N PRO A 181 -4.85 -38.91 3.89
CA PRO A 181 -6.29 -39.14 4.04
C PRO A 181 -6.63 -40.36 4.89
N GLY A 182 -5.92 -41.46 4.70
CA GLY A 182 -6.15 -42.69 5.47
C GLY A 182 -5.81 -42.51 6.96
N MET A 183 -4.72 -41.80 7.25
CA MET A 183 -4.30 -41.52 8.63
C MET A 183 -5.23 -40.52 9.34
N LEU A 184 -5.66 -39.45 8.66
CA LEU A 184 -6.61 -38.49 9.22
C LEU A 184 -7.93 -39.18 9.58
N ARG A 185 -8.46 -40.03 8.70
CA ARG A 185 -9.69 -40.79 8.97
C ARG A 185 -9.59 -41.69 10.20
N LYS A 186 -8.42 -42.30 10.45
CA LYS A 186 -8.20 -43.12 11.67
C LYS A 186 -8.27 -42.28 12.94
N ASN A 187 -7.80 -41.03 12.88
CA ASN A 187 -7.72 -40.12 14.00
C ASN A 187 -8.94 -39.17 14.10
N LEU A 188 -9.99 -39.38 13.30
CA LEU A 188 -11.08 -38.41 13.16
C LEU A 188 -11.78 -38.14 14.50
N LYS A 189 -11.98 -39.16 15.34
CA LYS A 189 -12.58 -39.00 16.67
C LYS A 189 -11.74 -38.12 17.60
N ASP A 190 -10.41 -38.23 17.53
CA ASP A 190 -9.52 -37.42 18.33
C ASP A 190 -9.47 -35.97 17.82
N ILE A 191 -9.62 -35.77 16.50
CA ILE A 191 -9.77 -34.44 15.89
C ILE A 191 -11.11 -33.81 16.31
N GLU A 192 -12.20 -34.58 16.29
CA GLU A 192 -13.51 -34.14 16.77
C GLU A 192 -13.46 -33.76 18.25
N ASP A 193 -12.84 -34.56 19.11
CA ASP A 193 -12.63 -34.21 20.52
C ASP A 193 -11.83 -32.90 20.67
N LEU A 194 -10.73 -32.77 19.93
CA LEU A 194 -9.89 -31.58 19.96
C LEU A 194 -10.67 -30.32 19.56
N ILE A 195 -11.44 -30.37 18.46
CA ILE A 195 -12.21 -29.22 17.98
C ILE A 195 -13.42 -28.96 18.87
N LEU A 196 -14.27 -29.96 19.13
CA LEU A 196 -15.55 -29.75 19.79
C LEU A 196 -15.41 -29.61 21.31
N ASN A 197 -14.70 -30.55 21.95
CA ASN A 197 -14.64 -30.63 23.41
C ASN A 197 -13.51 -29.76 23.98
N LYS A 198 -12.35 -29.72 23.32
CA LYS A 198 -11.24 -28.83 23.72
C LYS A 198 -11.34 -27.43 23.09
N ARG A 199 -12.39 -27.22 22.27
CA ARG A 199 -12.74 -25.95 21.60
C ARG A 199 -11.58 -25.40 20.78
N PHE A 200 -10.80 -26.26 20.14
CA PHE A 200 -9.58 -25.84 19.46
C PHE A 200 -9.87 -24.80 18.37
N VAL A 201 -9.35 -23.59 18.58
CA VAL A 201 -9.42 -22.46 17.66
C VAL A 201 -7.99 -21.92 17.50
N PRO A 202 -7.37 -22.00 16.31
CA PRO A 202 -6.10 -21.33 16.04
C PRO A 202 -6.26 -19.82 16.21
N PHE A 203 -5.20 -19.12 16.63
CA PHE A 203 -5.23 -17.66 16.66
C PHE A 203 -5.33 -17.11 15.21
N PRO A 204 -5.89 -15.91 15.01
CA PRO A 204 -6.13 -15.41 13.67
C PRO A 204 -4.81 -15.15 12.93
N PRO A 205 -4.83 -15.09 11.58
CA PRO A 205 -3.71 -14.59 10.81
C PRO A 205 -3.40 -13.15 11.16
N ARG A 206 -2.13 -12.77 11.05
CA ARG A 206 -1.70 -11.38 11.19
C ARG A 206 -2.35 -10.52 10.11
N PRO A 207 -3.04 -9.39 10.45
CA PRO A 207 -3.61 -8.51 9.44
C PRO A 207 -2.53 -7.95 8.51
N LYS A 208 -2.83 -7.83 7.22
CA LYS A 208 -1.87 -7.42 6.18
C LYS A 208 -1.21 -6.06 6.46
N ALA A 209 -1.92 -5.12 7.08
CA ALA A 209 -1.37 -3.82 7.50
C ALA A 209 -0.21 -3.96 8.51
N TYR A 210 -0.27 -4.90 9.45
CA TYR A 210 0.80 -5.16 10.41
C TYR A 210 1.97 -5.96 9.83
N GLN A 211 1.77 -6.63 8.69
CA GLN A 211 2.86 -7.28 7.95
C GLN A 211 3.75 -6.22 7.28
N LEU A 212 3.18 -5.10 6.84
CA LEU A 212 3.92 -3.97 6.27
C LEU A 212 4.83 -3.31 7.32
N ASP A 213 4.36 -3.14 8.56
CA ASP A 213 5.19 -2.53 9.63
C ASP A 213 6.43 -3.35 10.04
N LEU A 214 6.38 -4.68 9.88
CA LEU A 214 7.54 -5.55 10.07
C LEU A 214 8.47 -5.57 8.85
N ASN A 215 7.90 -5.30 7.66
CA ASN A 215 8.60 -5.20 6.38
C ASN A 215 8.95 -3.74 6.01
N ASN A 216 8.81 -2.78 6.93
CA ASN A 216 9.13 -1.35 6.72
C ASN A 216 10.61 -1.07 6.47
N ASP A 217 11.43 -2.11 6.33
CA ASP A 217 12.65 -2.01 5.53
C ASP A 217 12.45 -2.75 4.20
N PRO A 218 11.84 -2.11 3.18
CA PRO A 218 11.69 -2.70 1.86
C PRO A 218 13.03 -3.00 1.16
N HIS A 219 14.18 -2.71 1.81
CA HIS A 219 15.49 -2.67 1.18
C HIS A 219 16.53 -3.62 1.77
N ILE A 220 16.15 -4.56 2.63
CA ILE A 220 17.06 -5.65 2.97
C ILE A 220 16.75 -6.86 2.08
N HIS A 221 17.59 -7.09 1.06
CA HIS A 221 17.68 -8.35 0.30
C HIS A 221 18.09 -9.57 1.16
N GLN A 222 17.87 -9.54 2.47
CA GLN A 222 18.12 -10.67 3.34
C GLN A 222 16.90 -11.59 3.32
N GLN A 223 17.16 -12.89 3.38
CA GLN A 223 16.10 -13.85 3.58
C GLN A 223 15.31 -13.43 4.83
N PRO A 224 13.96 -13.44 4.78
CA PRO A 224 13.16 -13.22 5.97
C PRO A 224 13.70 -14.15 7.07
N ILE A 225 14.15 -13.57 8.18
CA ILE A 225 14.54 -14.38 9.34
C ILE A 225 13.34 -15.28 9.65
N PRO A 226 13.54 -16.59 9.85
CA PRO A 226 12.45 -17.49 10.21
C PRO A 226 11.66 -16.89 11.38
N GLU A 227 10.37 -16.64 11.16
CA GLU A 227 9.51 -16.05 12.18
C GLU A 227 9.52 -16.94 13.43
N GLU A 228 9.85 -16.37 14.60
CA GLU A 228 9.82 -17.09 15.87
C GLU A 228 8.41 -17.65 16.10
N TYR A 229 8.32 -18.96 16.31
CA TYR A 229 7.06 -19.62 16.65
C TYR A 229 7.13 -20.19 18.07
N PRO A 230 6.14 -19.88 18.94
CA PRO A 230 4.99 -19.02 18.66
C PRO A 230 5.31 -17.52 18.67
N SER A 231 4.60 -16.75 17.85
CA SER A 231 4.86 -15.32 17.62
C SER A 231 4.64 -14.48 18.88
N LYS A 232 5.43 -13.42 19.07
CA LYS A 232 5.33 -12.55 20.25
C LYS A 232 4.02 -11.77 20.30
N ASP A 233 3.50 -11.33 19.17
CA ASP A 233 2.19 -10.66 19.05
C ASP A 233 0.98 -11.62 19.09
N GLY A 234 1.25 -12.92 19.13
CA GLY A 234 0.26 -13.97 19.30
C GLY A 234 -0.33 -14.50 17.98
N PHE A 235 -0.38 -13.71 16.91
CA PHE A 235 -1.00 -14.13 15.64
C PHE A 235 -0.35 -15.40 15.06
N GLU A 236 -1.15 -16.23 14.38
CA GLU A 236 -0.59 -17.39 13.69
C GLU A 236 0.14 -16.96 12.41
N ASN A 237 1.24 -17.65 12.13
CA ASN A 237 1.96 -17.48 10.88
C ASN A 237 1.41 -18.43 9.80
N ASN A 238 1.75 -18.15 8.55
CA ASN A 238 1.28 -18.95 7.41
C ASN A 238 1.71 -20.42 7.52
N ARG A 239 2.85 -20.72 8.16
CA ARG A 239 3.31 -22.11 8.34
C ARG A 239 2.34 -22.91 9.20
N GLN A 240 1.87 -22.35 10.32
CA GLN A 240 0.90 -23.02 11.17
C GLN A 240 -0.50 -23.05 10.57
N LEU A 241 -0.95 -21.94 9.98
CA LEU A 241 -2.24 -21.92 9.29
C LEU A 241 -2.29 -22.90 8.12
N ASN A 242 -1.14 -23.20 7.50
CA ASN A 242 -1.06 -24.24 6.46
C ASN A 242 -1.31 -25.65 7.02
N VAL A 243 -1.07 -25.90 8.31
CA VAL A 243 -1.46 -27.15 8.97
C VAL A 243 -2.98 -27.30 8.94
N ILE A 244 -3.69 -26.24 9.33
CA ILE A 244 -5.16 -26.19 9.31
C ILE A 244 -5.69 -26.34 7.87
N ALA A 245 -5.14 -25.55 6.95
CA ALA A 245 -5.53 -25.59 5.53
C ALA A 245 -5.35 -26.98 4.93
N ARG A 246 -4.24 -27.66 5.23
CA ARG A 246 -4.00 -29.04 4.78
C ARG A 246 -5.02 -30.02 5.35
N GLY A 247 -5.36 -29.93 6.63
CA GLY A 247 -6.40 -30.75 7.23
C GLY A 247 -7.74 -30.60 6.50
N ILE A 248 -8.14 -29.37 6.20
CA ILE A 248 -9.36 -29.05 5.44
C ILE A 248 -9.29 -29.59 4.01
N LEU A 249 -8.16 -29.46 3.32
CA LEU A 249 -8.01 -29.99 1.96
C LEU A 249 -8.17 -31.51 1.90
N ILE A 250 -7.74 -32.22 2.94
CA ILE A 250 -7.89 -33.68 3.05
C ILE A 250 -9.31 -34.08 3.46
N HIS A 251 -9.91 -33.35 4.41
CA HIS A 251 -11.25 -33.61 4.93
C HIS A 251 -12.02 -32.29 5.14
N PRO A 252 -12.71 -31.79 4.10
CA PRO A 252 -13.34 -30.46 4.13
C PRO A 252 -14.41 -30.28 5.21
N ASP A 253 -15.08 -31.37 5.60
CA ASP A 253 -16.12 -31.36 6.64
C ASP A 253 -15.63 -30.93 8.02
N LEU A 254 -14.30 -30.92 8.27
CA LEU A 254 -13.72 -30.36 9.49
C LEU A 254 -14.15 -28.90 9.74
N VAL A 255 -14.41 -28.14 8.67
CA VAL A 255 -14.96 -26.77 8.76
C VAL A 255 -16.25 -26.72 9.57
N ASN A 256 -17.11 -27.73 9.44
CA ASN A 256 -18.38 -27.76 10.13
C ASN A 256 -18.21 -27.95 11.65
N LEU A 257 -17.15 -28.66 12.08
CA LEU A 257 -16.82 -28.82 13.51
C LEU A 257 -16.44 -27.47 14.14
N TRP A 258 -15.64 -26.65 13.45
CA TRP A 258 -15.30 -25.30 13.92
C TRP A 258 -16.51 -24.37 13.96
N LYS A 259 -17.38 -24.43 12.95
CA LYS A 259 -18.62 -23.65 12.94
C LYS A 259 -19.56 -24.03 14.10
N GLN A 260 -19.63 -25.31 14.47
CA GLN A 260 -20.44 -25.76 15.61
C GLN A 260 -20.03 -25.13 16.94
N ILE A 261 -18.73 -24.84 17.14
CA ILE A 261 -18.24 -24.15 18.33
C ILE A 261 -18.24 -22.61 18.21
N GLY A 262 -18.77 -22.08 17.10
CA GLY A 262 -18.89 -20.64 16.85
C GLY A 262 -17.73 -20.01 16.06
N TYR A 263 -16.74 -20.78 15.61
CA TYR A 263 -15.65 -20.25 14.78
C TYR A 263 -16.05 -20.19 13.30
N TYR A 264 -16.79 -19.12 12.95
CA TYR A 264 -17.29 -18.90 11.59
C TYR A 264 -16.25 -18.28 10.66
N GLU A 265 -15.24 -17.64 11.22
CA GLU A 265 -14.17 -16.95 10.51
C GLU A 265 -13.11 -17.92 9.96
N ILE A 266 -13.15 -19.21 10.31
CA ILE A 266 -12.19 -20.23 9.85
C ILE A 266 -11.97 -20.19 8.33
N CYS A 267 -13.06 -20.11 7.56
CA CYS A 267 -12.96 -20.06 6.11
C CYS A 267 -12.25 -18.80 5.61
N ASN A 268 -12.43 -17.67 6.30
CA ASN A 268 -11.75 -16.42 5.95
C ASN A 268 -10.28 -16.43 6.34
N ASP A 269 -9.95 -16.97 7.53
CA ASP A 269 -8.60 -16.98 8.09
C ASP A 269 -7.63 -17.84 7.29
N VAL A 270 -8.09 -18.97 6.78
CA VAL A 270 -7.27 -19.88 5.96
C VAL A 270 -7.66 -19.86 4.48
N ASN A 271 -8.46 -18.88 4.04
CA ASN A 271 -9.01 -18.80 2.68
C ASN A 271 -7.93 -18.96 1.61
N ASP A 272 -6.91 -18.11 1.69
CA ASP A 272 -5.90 -18.01 0.64
C ASP A 272 -5.08 -19.32 0.57
N LEU A 273 -4.77 -19.91 1.72
CA LEU A 273 -4.02 -21.17 1.82
C LEU A 273 -4.83 -22.37 1.31
N VAL A 274 -6.11 -22.47 1.67
CA VAL A 274 -6.99 -23.56 1.22
C VAL A 274 -7.23 -23.46 -0.28
N MET A 275 -7.56 -22.27 -0.80
CA MET A 275 -7.84 -22.09 -2.22
C MET A 275 -6.59 -22.33 -3.09
N GLN A 276 -5.43 -21.81 -2.67
CA GLN A 276 -4.16 -22.07 -3.38
C GLN A 276 -3.74 -23.55 -3.27
N GLY A 277 -3.89 -24.16 -2.09
CA GLY A 277 -3.56 -25.57 -1.87
C GLY A 277 -4.43 -26.50 -2.70
N ALA A 278 -5.72 -26.18 -2.90
CA ALA A 278 -6.59 -26.94 -3.81
C ALA A 278 -6.08 -26.92 -5.25
N LEU A 279 -5.61 -25.75 -5.73
CA LEU A 279 -5.04 -25.61 -7.06
C LEU A 279 -3.69 -26.31 -7.19
N LEU A 280 -2.84 -26.29 -6.15
CA LEU A 280 -1.57 -27.04 -6.13
C LEU A 280 -1.77 -28.56 -6.17
N ILE A 281 -2.84 -29.06 -5.58
CA ILE A 281 -3.19 -30.49 -5.65
C ILE A 281 -3.63 -30.85 -7.09
N LEU A 282 -4.41 -29.99 -7.74
CA LEU A 282 -4.85 -30.19 -9.12
C LEU A 282 -3.69 -30.05 -10.12
N PHE A 283 -2.82 -29.06 -9.91
CA PHE A 283 -1.71 -28.70 -10.77
C PHE A 283 -0.38 -28.76 -9.99
N PRO A 284 0.15 -29.96 -9.71
CA PRO A 284 1.40 -30.10 -8.97
C PRO A 284 2.57 -29.46 -9.74
N PRO A 285 3.50 -28.77 -9.06
CA PRO A 285 4.71 -28.21 -9.71
C PRO A 285 5.57 -29.28 -10.40
N THR A 286 5.62 -30.47 -9.81
CA THR A 286 6.27 -31.66 -10.37
C THR A 286 5.22 -32.77 -10.46
N PRO A 287 4.52 -32.91 -11.59
CA PRO A 287 3.53 -33.96 -11.78
C PRO A 287 4.15 -35.35 -11.69
N ALA A 288 3.42 -36.29 -11.10
CA ALA A 288 3.77 -37.71 -11.16
C ALA A 288 3.55 -38.27 -12.57
N SER A 289 4.15 -39.40 -12.91
CA SER A 289 4.07 -40.00 -14.25
C SER A 289 2.64 -40.38 -14.67
N ASP A 290 1.77 -40.63 -13.70
CA ASP A 290 0.37 -40.99 -13.85
C ASP A 290 -0.58 -39.79 -13.74
N TRP A 291 -0.06 -38.58 -13.53
CA TRP A 291 -0.88 -37.37 -13.47
C TRP A 291 -1.37 -36.98 -14.87
N SER A 292 -2.67 -36.71 -14.96
CA SER A 292 -3.32 -36.12 -16.14
C SER A 292 -3.78 -34.70 -15.85
N CYS A 293 -3.61 -33.79 -16.82
CA CYS A 293 -4.07 -32.41 -16.67
C CYS A 293 -5.58 -32.34 -16.37
N PRO A 294 -6.00 -31.70 -15.26
CA PRO A 294 -7.41 -31.57 -14.91
C PRO A 294 -8.22 -30.80 -15.96
N SER A 295 -9.48 -31.19 -16.16
CA SER A 295 -10.42 -30.43 -16.99
C SER A 295 -10.94 -29.19 -16.26
N ILE A 296 -11.55 -28.26 -17.01
CA ILE A 296 -12.20 -27.07 -16.45
C ILE A 296 -13.27 -27.47 -15.42
N GLU A 297 -14.08 -28.50 -15.72
CA GLU A 297 -15.13 -29.01 -14.85
C GLU A 297 -14.57 -29.58 -13.54
N MET A 298 -13.41 -30.24 -13.59
CA MET A 298 -12.75 -30.74 -12.38
C MET A 298 -12.31 -29.60 -11.47
N VAL A 299 -11.74 -28.53 -12.05
CA VAL A 299 -11.34 -27.33 -11.29
C VAL A 299 -12.57 -26.66 -10.69
N ILE A 300 -13.63 -26.44 -11.48
CA ILE A 300 -14.89 -25.84 -11.00
C ILE A 300 -15.48 -26.67 -9.87
N SER A 301 -15.61 -27.98 -10.05
CA SER A 301 -16.18 -28.87 -9.04
C SER A 301 -15.42 -28.80 -7.72
N ARG A 302 -14.08 -28.83 -7.78
CA ARG A 302 -13.25 -28.79 -6.57
C ARG A 302 -13.32 -27.44 -5.85
N LEU A 303 -13.34 -26.34 -6.59
CA LEU A 303 -13.48 -25.02 -5.98
C LEU A 303 -14.90 -24.78 -5.45
N ALA A 304 -15.93 -25.26 -6.15
CA ALA A 304 -17.33 -25.17 -5.71
C ALA A 304 -17.57 -25.91 -4.40
N GLU A 305 -16.96 -27.09 -4.20
CA GLU A 305 -16.99 -27.83 -2.94
C GLU A 305 -16.52 -26.95 -1.76
N LEU A 306 -15.41 -26.24 -1.92
CA LEU A 306 -14.85 -25.35 -0.91
C LEU A 306 -15.72 -24.08 -0.75
N ILE A 307 -16.20 -23.51 -1.84
CA ILE A 307 -17.08 -22.31 -1.81
C ILE A 307 -18.38 -22.60 -1.06
N ASN A 308 -18.96 -23.79 -1.24
CA ASN A 308 -20.15 -24.23 -0.51
C ASN A 308 -19.93 -24.32 1.00
N LEU A 309 -18.68 -24.55 1.44
CA LEU A 309 -18.30 -24.51 2.85
C LEU A 309 -18.05 -23.09 3.37
N GLY A 310 -18.04 -22.06 2.52
CA GLY A 310 -17.85 -20.66 2.89
C GLY A 310 -16.49 -20.08 2.52
N PHE A 311 -15.65 -20.81 1.77
CA PHE A 311 -14.46 -20.23 1.15
C PHE A 311 -14.83 -19.31 -0.02
N SER A 312 -13.91 -18.44 -0.42
CA SER A 312 -14.16 -17.45 -1.47
C SER A 312 -12.98 -17.34 -2.43
N LEU A 313 -13.28 -17.38 -3.73
CA LEU A 313 -12.33 -17.09 -4.80
C LEU A 313 -12.16 -15.57 -4.97
N LYS A 314 -11.43 -14.97 -4.02
CA LYS A 314 -11.16 -13.53 -3.97
C LYS A 314 -10.22 -13.07 -5.09
N ASP A 315 -10.23 -11.78 -5.40
CA ASP A 315 -9.38 -11.17 -6.44
C ASP A 315 -7.89 -11.48 -6.19
N ASN A 316 -7.44 -11.36 -4.93
CA ASN A 316 -6.07 -11.67 -4.57
C ASN A 316 -5.76 -13.15 -4.83
N VAL A 317 -6.59 -14.08 -4.35
CA VAL A 317 -6.39 -15.53 -4.53
C VAL A 317 -6.22 -15.93 -6.00
N ILE A 318 -7.02 -15.35 -6.90
CA ILE A 318 -6.90 -15.60 -8.35
C ILE A 318 -5.52 -15.16 -8.84
N ILE A 319 -5.10 -13.94 -8.50
CA ILE A 319 -3.81 -13.40 -8.94
C ILE A 319 -2.64 -14.12 -8.29
N ASP A 320 -2.72 -14.48 -7.01
CA ASP A 320 -1.74 -15.34 -6.32
C ASP A 320 -1.57 -16.66 -7.07
N ALA A 321 -2.67 -17.31 -7.45
CA ALA A 321 -2.64 -18.59 -8.14
C ALA A 321 -1.99 -18.46 -9.54
N LEU A 322 -2.39 -17.47 -10.32
CA LEU A 322 -1.79 -17.22 -11.63
C LEU A 322 -0.29 -16.89 -11.52
N HIS A 323 0.10 -16.12 -10.50
CA HIS A 323 1.51 -15.81 -10.24
C HIS A 323 2.30 -17.06 -9.78
N MET A 324 1.71 -17.90 -8.93
CA MET A 324 2.32 -19.16 -8.50
C MET A 324 2.60 -20.11 -9.67
N PHE A 325 1.70 -20.12 -10.66
CA PHE A 325 1.85 -20.91 -11.88
C PHE A 325 2.45 -20.15 -13.05
N GLU A 326 3.13 -19.02 -12.81
CA GLU A 326 3.60 -18.10 -13.86
C GLU A 326 4.38 -18.83 -14.98
N HIS A 327 5.25 -19.78 -14.61
CA HIS A 327 6.06 -20.57 -15.54
C HIS A 327 5.29 -21.61 -16.37
N ARG A 328 4.02 -21.86 -16.07
CA ARG A 328 3.14 -22.85 -16.74
C ARG A 328 1.85 -22.23 -17.26
N LEU A 329 1.73 -20.90 -17.30
CA LEU A 329 0.51 -20.24 -17.77
C LEU A 329 0.16 -20.59 -19.23
N ASP A 330 1.14 -20.88 -20.07
CA ASP A 330 0.91 -21.34 -21.45
C ASP A 330 0.25 -22.72 -21.51
N GLU A 331 0.47 -23.57 -20.50
CA GLU A 331 -0.07 -24.93 -20.42
C GLU A 331 -1.45 -24.94 -19.74
N ILE A 332 -1.57 -24.31 -18.57
CA ILE A 332 -2.74 -24.45 -17.69
C ILE A 332 -3.51 -23.14 -17.49
N GLY A 333 -2.99 -22.01 -17.97
CA GLY A 333 -3.57 -20.69 -17.71
C GLY A 333 -4.99 -20.56 -18.26
N ASN A 334 -5.26 -21.08 -19.45
CA ASN A 334 -6.62 -21.06 -20.04
C ASN A 334 -7.62 -21.84 -19.18
N ILE A 335 -7.23 -23.02 -18.69
CA ILE A 335 -8.08 -23.86 -17.85
C ILE A 335 -8.43 -23.14 -16.54
N LEU A 336 -7.42 -22.56 -15.88
CA LEU A 336 -7.61 -21.78 -14.66
C LEU A 336 -8.51 -20.57 -14.92
N TRP A 337 -8.24 -19.83 -15.99
CA TRP A 337 -8.98 -18.62 -16.36
C TRP A 337 -10.47 -18.91 -16.58
N ASP A 338 -10.78 -19.91 -17.41
CA ASP A 338 -12.15 -20.26 -17.75
C ASP A 338 -12.91 -20.79 -16.53
N ALA A 339 -12.25 -21.58 -15.68
CA ALA A 339 -12.83 -22.02 -14.41
C ALA A 339 -13.13 -20.85 -13.46
N PHE A 340 -12.20 -19.89 -13.33
CA PHE A 340 -12.41 -18.71 -12.47
C PHE A 340 -13.55 -17.83 -12.98
N LEU A 341 -13.66 -17.63 -14.30
CA LEU A 341 -14.76 -16.88 -14.90
C LEU A 341 -16.11 -17.59 -14.74
N ALA A 342 -16.15 -18.92 -14.88
CA ALA A 342 -17.37 -19.69 -14.67
C ALA A 342 -17.87 -19.55 -13.22
N ILE A 343 -16.97 -19.60 -12.25
CA ILE A 343 -17.28 -19.40 -10.82
C ILE A 343 -17.76 -17.97 -10.55
N ARG A 344 -17.18 -16.96 -11.22
CA ARG A 344 -17.50 -15.54 -11.06
C ARG A 344 -18.38 -14.99 -12.18
N SER A 345 -19.24 -15.85 -12.73
CA SER A 345 -20.08 -15.56 -13.90
C SER A 345 -21.10 -14.43 -13.67
N ASN A 346 -21.38 -14.08 -12.42
CA ASN A 346 -22.23 -12.96 -12.05
C ASN A 346 -21.55 -11.59 -12.14
N GLU A 347 -20.24 -11.52 -12.37
CA GLU A 347 -19.49 -10.26 -12.45
C GLU A 347 -19.22 -9.83 -13.88
N HIS A 348 -19.31 -8.52 -14.12
CA HIS A 348 -19.01 -7.95 -15.42
C HIS A 348 -17.52 -8.05 -15.75
N VAL A 349 -17.18 -8.54 -16.95
CA VAL A 349 -15.80 -8.84 -17.38
C VAL A 349 -14.88 -7.62 -17.28
N PHE A 350 -15.37 -6.41 -17.59
CA PHE A 350 -14.58 -5.18 -17.42
C PHE A 350 -14.28 -4.87 -15.95
N SER A 351 -15.24 -5.15 -15.04
CA SER A 351 -15.01 -4.96 -13.61
C SER A 351 -14.00 -5.96 -13.07
N LEU A 352 -14.02 -7.21 -13.56
CA LEU A 352 -13.02 -8.22 -13.22
C LEU A 352 -11.62 -7.79 -13.69
N ALA A 353 -11.52 -7.27 -14.92
CA ALA A 353 -10.27 -6.75 -15.46
C ALA A 353 -9.66 -5.67 -14.54
N LEU A 354 -10.45 -4.69 -14.11
CA LEU A 354 -9.99 -3.65 -13.18
C LEU A 354 -9.47 -4.24 -11.87
N LYS A 355 -10.22 -5.16 -11.26
CA LYS A 355 -9.83 -5.82 -9.99
C LYS A 355 -8.53 -6.61 -10.15
N PHE A 356 -8.39 -7.37 -11.23
CA PHE A 356 -7.24 -8.22 -11.48
C PHE A 356 -5.96 -7.44 -11.77
N PHE A 357 -6.03 -6.41 -12.60
CA PHE A 357 -4.87 -5.54 -12.83
C PHE A 357 -4.49 -4.77 -11.56
N ARG A 358 -5.47 -4.31 -10.76
CA ARG A 358 -5.21 -3.67 -9.47
C ARG A 358 -4.48 -4.61 -8.51
N GLU A 359 -4.96 -5.84 -8.34
CA GLU A 359 -4.29 -6.85 -7.50
C GLU A 359 -2.92 -7.27 -8.01
N ALA A 360 -2.71 -7.28 -9.34
CA ALA A 360 -1.40 -7.58 -9.94
C ALA A 360 -0.39 -6.45 -9.74
N PHE A 361 -0.85 -5.19 -9.65
CA PHE A 361 0.02 -4.02 -9.52
C PHE A 361 0.49 -3.75 -8.08
N LYS A 362 -0.08 -4.47 -7.11
CA LYS A 362 0.29 -4.41 -5.70
C LYS A 362 1.80 -4.66 -5.49
N PRO A 363 2.53 -3.75 -4.80
CA PRO A 363 3.97 -3.89 -4.57
C PRO A 363 4.38 -5.21 -3.90
N GLU A 364 3.53 -5.75 -3.03
CA GLU A 364 3.74 -6.98 -2.26
C GLU A 364 3.90 -8.22 -3.15
N ARG A 365 3.48 -8.14 -4.42
CA ARG A 365 3.63 -9.22 -5.40
C ARG A 365 5.08 -9.46 -5.81
N ASN A 366 5.94 -8.43 -5.73
CA ASN A 366 7.34 -8.50 -6.13
C ASN A 366 7.53 -9.22 -7.50
N LEU A 367 6.80 -8.76 -8.52
CA LEU A 367 6.80 -9.36 -9.85
C LEU A 367 8.23 -9.37 -10.43
N LYS A 368 8.74 -10.56 -10.74
CA LYS A 368 10.07 -10.73 -11.35
C LYS A 368 10.00 -10.75 -12.87
N LYS A 369 8.97 -11.41 -13.41
CA LYS A 369 8.75 -11.57 -14.84
C LYS A 369 7.51 -10.82 -15.29
N ASP A 370 7.30 -10.82 -16.61
CA ASP A 370 6.18 -10.13 -17.26
C ASP A 370 5.07 -11.13 -17.64
N ASP A 371 5.27 -12.43 -17.42
CA ASP A 371 4.41 -13.51 -17.90
C ASP A 371 2.99 -13.40 -17.34
N LEU A 372 2.82 -13.12 -16.04
CA LEU A 372 1.50 -12.87 -15.45
C LEU A 372 0.79 -11.69 -16.12
N LEU A 373 1.49 -10.57 -16.31
CA LEU A 373 0.90 -9.36 -16.89
C LEU A 373 0.57 -9.55 -18.37
N ASN A 374 1.42 -10.25 -19.11
CA ASN A 374 1.19 -10.63 -20.50
C ASN A 374 0.02 -11.60 -20.64
N PHE A 375 -0.10 -12.55 -19.72
CA PHE A 375 -1.24 -13.45 -19.65
C PHE A 375 -2.53 -12.64 -19.43
N LEU A 376 -2.59 -11.77 -18.41
CA LEU A 376 -3.77 -10.92 -18.18
C LEU A 376 -4.08 -10.03 -19.38
N LYS A 377 -3.07 -9.41 -19.99
CA LYS A 377 -3.22 -8.60 -21.20
C LYS A 377 -3.86 -9.42 -22.33
N SER A 378 -3.46 -10.67 -22.52
CA SER A 378 -4.02 -11.55 -23.55
C SER A 378 -5.50 -11.89 -23.36
N LYS A 379 -6.06 -11.67 -22.15
CA LYS A 379 -7.45 -11.99 -21.82
C LYS A 379 -8.43 -10.83 -22.02
N PHE A 380 -7.93 -9.62 -22.26
CA PHE A 380 -8.77 -8.43 -22.36
C PHE A 380 -8.38 -7.56 -23.56
N ASP A 381 -9.25 -7.46 -24.55
CA ASP A 381 -9.02 -6.62 -25.73
C ASP A 381 -8.88 -5.12 -25.38
N TYR A 382 -9.56 -4.69 -24.31
CA TYR A 382 -9.55 -3.31 -23.80
C TYR A 382 -8.51 -3.10 -22.68
N HIS A 383 -7.46 -3.93 -22.60
CA HIS A 383 -6.47 -3.89 -21.52
C HIS A 383 -5.84 -2.50 -21.30
N GLU A 384 -5.59 -1.72 -22.36
CA GLU A 384 -4.98 -0.39 -22.23
C GLU A 384 -5.88 0.56 -21.44
N GLN A 385 -7.19 0.53 -21.70
CA GLN A 385 -8.18 1.36 -21.00
C GLN A 385 -8.29 0.96 -19.53
N VAL A 386 -8.29 -0.33 -19.25
CA VAL A 386 -8.35 -0.88 -17.88
C VAL A 386 -7.10 -0.51 -17.10
N VAL A 387 -5.90 -0.76 -17.66
CA VAL A 387 -4.63 -0.43 -17.01
C VAL A 387 -4.56 1.08 -16.74
N LYS A 388 -4.96 1.90 -17.70
CA LYS A 388 -5.04 3.35 -17.52
C LYS A 388 -5.97 3.75 -16.37
N GLN A 389 -7.14 3.12 -16.26
CA GLN A 389 -8.07 3.39 -15.16
C GLN A 389 -7.49 2.96 -13.80
N VAL A 390 -6.83 1.79 -13.74
CA VAL A 390 -6.14 1.32 -12.53
C VAL A 390 -5.04 2.30 -12.11
N VAL A 391 -4.18 2.72 -13.04
CA VAL A 391 -3.13 3.72 -12.75
C VAL A 391 -3.73 5.05 -12.27
N LYS A 392 -4.82 5.53 -12.90
CA LYS A 392 -5.54 6.73 -12.41
C LYS A 392 -6.04 6.55 -10.98
N GLN A 393 -6.60 5.39 -10.64
CA GLN A 393 -7.08 5.11 -9.29
C GLN A 393 -5.93 5.15 -8.28
N TYR A 394 -4.81 4.49 -8.56
CA TYR A 394 -3.62 4.60 -7.72
C TYR A 394 -3.19 6.06 -7.54
N PHE A 395 -3.15 6.85 -8.62
CA PHE A 395 -2.78 8.27 -8.52
C PHE A 395 -3.79 9.11 -7.74
N ILE A 396 -5.08 8.77 -7.73
CA ILE A 396 -6.14 9.48 -6.99
C ILE A 396 -6.14 9.08 -5.51
N GLU A 397 -6.12 7.79 -5.20
CA GLU A 397 -6.09 7.26 -3.84
C GLU A 397 -4.89 7.82 -3.09
N GLU A 398 -3.75 7.87 -3.76
CA GLU A 398 -2.54 8.50 -3.26
C GLU A 398 -2.68 10.03 -3.11
N LYS A 399 -3.43 10.73 -3.99
CA LYS A 399 -3.70 12.17 -3.82
C LYS A 399 -4.50 12.52 -2.57
N MET A 400 -5.21 11.56 -1.98
CA MET A 400 -6.03 11.74 -0.77
C MET A 400 -5.28 11.41 0.53
N SER A 401 -4.08 10.81 0.47
CA SER A 401 -3.21 10.57 1.62
C SER A 401 -2.24 11.75 1.87
N ASP A 402 -1.83 11.93 3.13
CA ASP A 402 -1.10 13.11 3.63
C ASP A 402 0.11 13.52 2.75
N ILE A 403 0.10 14.74 2.22
CA ILE A 403 0.97 15.23 1.15
C ILE A 403 2.45 15.28 1.56
N THR A 404 2.75 15.35 2.86
CA THR A 404 4.10 15.50 3.43
C THR A 404 4.84 14.17 3.59
N LEU A 405 4.15 13.05 3.90
CA LEU A 405 4.79 11.73 4.00
C LEU A 405 5.17 11.16 2.62
N ARG A 406 4.49 11.65 1.58
CA ARG A 406 4.27 10.95 0.31
C ARG A 406 5.34 11.16 -0.77
N ARG A 407 6.16 12.21 -0.70
CA ARG A 407 7.13 12.50 -1.76
C ARG A 407 8.40 11.62 -1.73
N LYS A 408 8.35 10.47 -1.03
CA LYS A 408 9.53 9.66 -0.71
C LYS A 408 9.67 8.38 -1.55
N SER A 409 8.70 8.01 -2.38
CA SER A 409 8.75 6.80 -3.23
C SER A 409 7.87 6.88 -4.49
N LEU A 410 8.10 5.96 -5.43
CA LEU A 410 7.24 5.76 -6.61
C LEU A 410 5.85 5.24 -6.20
N ILE A 411 4.79 5.67 -6.90
CA ILE A 411 3.41 5.21 -6.63
C ILE A 411 3.22 3.74 -7.05
N LEU A 412 3.77 3.37 -8.21
CA LEU A 412 3.79 1.98 -8.68
C LEU A 412 5.17 1.38 -8.44
N SER A 413 5.28 0.05 -8.45
CA SER A 413 6.60 -0.57 -8.40
C SER A 413 7.41 -0.24 -9.68
N PRO A 414 8.75 -0.12 -9.60
CA PRO A 414 9.60 0.14 -10.76
C PRO A 414 9.33 -0.82 -11.94
N LYS A 415 9.03 -2.08 -11.61
CA LYS A 415 8.70 -3.13 -12.59
C LYS A 415 7.45 -2.78 -13.41
N ILE A 416 6.41 -2.21 -12.79
CA ILE A 416 5.19 -1.80 -13.49
C ILE A 416 5.46 -0.63 -14.43
N TYR A 417 6.24 0.38 -14.01
CA TYR A 417 6.66 1.47 -14.92
C TYR A 417 7.42 0.94 -16.13
N GLN A 418 8.35 0.00 -15.92
CA GLN A 418 9.09 -0.62 -17.01
C GLN A 418 8.20 -1.46 -17.92
N TYR A 419 7.25 -2.20 -17.35
CA TYR A 419 6.28 -2.99 -18.12
C TYR A 419 5.43 -2.08 -19.02
N ILE A 420 4.90 -0.99 -18.48
CA ILE A 420 4.11 -0.01 -19.23
C ILE A 420 4.93 0.58 -20.38
N LEU A 421 6.17 1.00 -20.11
CA LEU A 421 7.06 1.58 -21.11
C LEU A 421 7.36 0.61 -22.26
N LYS A 422 7.58 -0.67 -21.96
CA LYS A 422 7.87 -1.71 -22.97
C LYS A 422 6.64 -2.14 -23.77
N THR A 423 5.47 -2.12 -23.13
CA THR A 423 4.25 -2.72 -23.68
C THR A 423 3.46 -1.74 -24.52
N TYR A 424 3.43 -0.47 -24.14
CA TYR A 424 2.62 0.56 -24.78
C TYR A 424 3.49 1.56 -25.54
N SER A 425 2.91 2.20 -26.56
CA SER A 425 3.61 3.22 -27.33
C SER A 425 4.11 4.35 -26.43
N LYS A 426 5.30 4.89 -26.73
CA LYS A 426 5.87 6.07 -26.07
C LYS A 426 4.99 7.33 -26.13
N ASN A 427 4.03 7.35 -27.05
CA ASN A 427 3.05 8.43 -27.21
C ASN A 427 1.67 8.06 -26.65
N SER A 428 1.50 6.87 -26.05
CA SER A 428 0.25 6.50 -25.41
C SER A 428 -0.01 7.40 -24.20
N GLU A 429 -1.28 7.71 -23.94
CA GLU A 429 -1.65 8.53 -22.79
C GLU A 429 -1.19 7.87 -21.48
N LEU A 430 -1.23 6.54 -21.41
CA LEU A 430 -0.77 5.75 -20.26
C LEU A 430 0.73 5.92 -20.00
N THR A 431 1.58 5.77 -21.02
CA THR A 431 3.03 5.97 -20.88
C THR A 431 3.35 7.39 -20.46
N ILE A 432 2.65 8.38 -21.04
CA ILE A 432 2.85 9.78 -20.69
C ILE A 432 2.42 10.07 -19.25
N MET A 433 1.29 9.53 -18.80
CA MET A 433 0.84 9.63 -17.40
C MET A 433 1.88 9.08 -16.41
N CYS A 434 2.47 7.93 -16.71
CA CYS A 434 3.55 7.38 -15.90
C CYS A 434 4.78 8.29 -15.89
N PHE A 435 5.13 8.87 -17.04
CA PHE A 435 6.25 9.80 -17.15
C PHE A 435 6.05 11.08 -16.34
N GLU A 436 4.83 11.63 -16.30
CA GLU A 436 4.49 12.81 -15.48
C GLU A 436 4.79 12.59 -14.01
N ASP A 437 4.39 11.43 -13.48
CA ASP A 437 4.62 11.05 -12.10
C ASP A 437 6.13 10.88 -11.80
N ILE A 438 6.84 10.12 -12.64
CA ILE A 438 8.29 9.92 -12.48
C ILE A 438 9.04 11.27 -12.56
N LEU A 439 8.67 12.15 -13.48
CA LEU A 439 9.29 13.46 -13.66
C LEU A 439 9.10 14.33 -12.41
N ALA A 440 7.88 14.38 -11.86
CA ALA A 440 7.59 15.13 -10.65
C ALA A 440 8.42 14.63 -9.46
N LEU A 441 8.53 13.30 -9.29
CA LEU A 441 9.36 12.68 -8.26
C LEU A 441 10.85 12.94 -8.48
N ARG A 442 11.34 12.84 -9.72
CA ARG A 442 12.76 13.07 -10.04
C ARG A 442 13.18 14.51 -9.74
N ILE A 443 12.31 15.49 -9.98
CA ILE A 443 12.53 16.90 -9.61
C ILE A 443 12.51 17.06 -8.09
N TYR A 444 11.60 16.38 -7.38
CA TYR A 444 11.51 16.48 -5.94
C TYR A 444 12.77 15.99 -5.21
N ILE A 445 13.29 14.82 -5.60
CA ILE A 445 14.51 14.23 -5.00
C ILE A 445 15.79 14.95 -5.41
N ASP A 446 15.70 15.87 -6.37
CA ASP A 446 16.82 16.68 -6.82
C ASP A 446 17.16 17.84 -5.87
N ASN A 447 16.19 18.27 -5.05
CA ASN A 447 16.43 19.31 -4.06
C ASN A 447 17.21 18.74 -2.86
N PRO A 448 18.39 19.29 -2.52
CA PRO A 448 19.22 18.81 -1.42
C PRO A 448 18.52 18.77 -0.06
N GLN A 449 17.58 19.68 0.19
CA GLN A 449 16.82 19.74 1.44
C GLN A 449 15.92 18.51 1.67
N ASN A 450 15.60 17.76 0.61
CA ASN A 450 14.74 16.58 0.68
C ASN A 450 15.54 15.26 0.73
N LEU A 451 16.88 15.32 0.68
CA LEU A 451 17.74 14.14 0.59
C LEU A 451 17.81 13.34 1.89
N ASP A 452 17.74 14.00 3.04
CA ASP A 452 17.83 13.38 4.38
C ASP A 452 16.61 12.52 4.71
N GLU A 453 15.55 12.64 3.92
CA GLU A 453 14.27 11.98 4.14
C GLU A 453 14.03 10.73 3.27
N ILE A 454 14.92 10.42 2.32
CA ILE A 454 14.71 9.36 1.32
C ILE A 454 15.88 8.38 1.31
N SER A 455 15.58 7.08 1.35
CA SER A 455 16.62 6.04 1.27
C SER A 455 17.34 6.06 -0.08
N THR A 456 18.63 5.71 -0.08
CA THR A 456 19.47 5.61 -1.28
C THR A 456 18.86 4.68 -2.34
N CYS A 457 18.38 3.51 -1.94
CA CYS A 457 17.76 2.55 -2.86
C CYS A 457 16.50 3.11 -3.56
N THR A 458 15.69 3.88 -2.83
CA THR A 458 14.49 4.51 -3.42
C THR A 458 14.87 5.59 -4.42
N ARG A 459 15.90 6.38 -4.10
CA ARG A 459 16.48 7.38 -5.01
C ARG A 459 16.99 6.72 -6.29
N ASP A 460 17.78 5.66 -6.17
CA ASP A 460 18.34 4.92 -7.30
C ASP A 460 17.25 4.31 -8.19
N SER A 461 16.17 3.80 -7.56
CA SER A 461 15.00 3.27 -8.28
C SER A 461 14.29 4.35 -9.09
N ILE A 462 14.07 5.54 -8.52
CA ILE A 462 13.44 6.67 -9.23
C ILE A 462 14.31 7.10 -10.42
N ILE A 463 15.63 7.25 -10.20
CA ILE A 463 16.59 7.63 -11.24
C ILE A 463 16.59 6.58 -12.37
N SER A 464 16.70 5.30 -12.03
CA SER A 464 16.74 4.21 -13.01
C SER A 464 15.47 4.14 -13.87
N VAL A 465 14.30 4.34 -13.26
CA VAL A 465 13.02 4.37 -13.99
C VAL A 465 12.95 5.61 -14.89
N PHE A 466 13.34 6.78 -14.39
CA PHE A 466 13.39 8.01 -15.19
C PHE A 466 14.30 7.86 -16.42
N ASP A 467 15.52 7.37 -16.24
CA ASP A 467 16.49 7.16 -17.31
C ASP A 467 15.96 6.20 -18.39
N SER A 468 15.19 5.19 -17.99
CA SER A 468 14.55 4.27 -18.92
C SER A 468 13.54 4.98 -19.83
N TYR A 469 12.70 5.85 -19.26
CA TYR A 469 11.72 6.64 -20.03
C TYR A 469 12.37 7.65 -20.96
N ILE A 470 13.44 8.31 -20.49
CA ILE A 470 14.23 9.22 -21.32
C ILE A 470 14.89 8.48 -22.48
N LYS A 471 15.47 7.30 -22.23
CA LYS A 471 16.13 6.47 -23.25
C LYS A 471 15.18 6.05 -24.37
N GLU A 472 13.92 5.73 -24.04
CA GLU A 472 12.89 5.38 -25.03
C GLU A 472 12.28 6.61 -25.74
N ASN A 473 12.76 7.81 -25.44
CA ASN A 473 12.31 9.09 -26.01
C ASN A 473 10.80 9.33 -25.78
N VAL A 474 10.32 9.09 -24.57
CA VAL A 474 8.95 9.46 -24.17
C VAL A 474 8.80 10.98 -24.25
N SER A 475 7.67 11.42 -24.81
CA SER A 475 7.48 12.83 -25.13
C SER A 475 7.25 13.68 -23.88
N PHE A 476 7.97 14.81 -23.78
CA PHE A 476 7.63 15.86 -22.83
C PHE A 476 6.38 16.62 -23.29
N LYS A 477 5.71 17.28 -22.36
CA LYS A 477 4.62 18.22 -22.66
C LYS A 477 4.99 19.65 -22.24
N PRO A 478 4.41 20.68 -22.89
CA PRO A 478 4.70 22.08 -22.55
C PRO A 478 4.44 22.43 -21.08
N GLU A 479 3.46 21.79 -20.43
CA GLU A 479 3.12 21.99 -19.02
C GLU A 479 4.26 21.60 -18.08
N TYR A 480 5.19 20.75 -18.52
CA TYR A 480 6.32 20.33 -17.67
C TYR A 480 7.31 21.47 -17.44
N LEU A 481 7.27 22.52 -18.26
CA LEU A 481 8.04 23.76 -18.03
C LEU A 481 7.59 24.52 -16.77
N ASP A 482 6.46 24.15 -16.15
CA ASP A 482 6.07 24.72 -14.86
C ASP A 482 6.83 24.07 -13.67
N LEU A 483 7.45 22.90 -13.91
CA LEU A 483 8.17 22.12 -12.89
C LEU A 483 9.69 22.09 -13.14
N LEU A 484 10.09 21.86 -14.40
CA LEU A 484 11.49 21.70 -14.82
C LEU A 484 12.44 22.84 -14.39
N PRO A 485 12.04 24.12 -14.32
CA PRO A 485 12.94 25.19 -13.92
C PRO A 485 13.53 25.06 -12.51
N LYS A 486 12.86 24.30 -11.64
CA LYS A 486 13.31 24.03 -10.27
C LYS A 486 14.38 22.95 -10.19
N ALA A 487 14.58 22.17 -11.26
CA ALA A 487 15.58 21.12 -11.31
C ALA A 487 16.99 21.71 -11.33
N THR A 488 17.89 21.17 -10.52
CA THR A 488 19.31 21.51 -10.46
C THR A 488 20.18 20.49 -11.20
N SER A 489 19.81 19.22 -11.27
CA SER A 489 20.62 18.20 -11.96
C SER A 489 20.59 18.36 -13.47
N LEU A 490 21.79 18.38 -14.06
CA LEU A 490 21.98 18.35 -15.51
C LEU A 490 21.46 17.06 -16.15
N GLU A 491 21.40 15.95 -15.42
CA GLU A 491 20.85 14.68 -15.93
C GLU A 491 19.35 14.78 -16.22
N LEU A 492 18.64 15.66 -15.51
CA LEU A 492 17.22 15.93 -15.70
C LEU A 492 16.99 16.94 -16.84
N ILE A 493 17.83 17.98 -16.88
CA ILE A 493 17.66 19.15 -17.77
C ILE A 493 18.19 18.88 -19.19
N LYS A 494 19.32 18.20 -19.33
CA LYS A 494 19.97 17.99 -20.64
C LYS A 494 19.14 17.16 -21.60
N PRO A 495 18.52 16.03 -21.21
CA PRO A 495 17.68 15.27 -22.15
C PRO A 495 16.58 16.11 -22.77
N PHE A 496 16.02 17.05 -22.01
CA PHE A 496 15.01 17.97 -22.49
C PHE A 496 15.55 18.97 -23.52
N PHE A 497 16.62 19.71 -23.20
CA PHE A 497 17.16 20.78 -24.07
C PHE A 497 18.10 20.31 -25.18
N GLU A 498 18.79 19.18 -25.01
CA GLU A 498 19.79 18.70 -25.97
C GLU A 498 19.22 17.66 -26.94
N VAL A 499 18.14 16.96 -26.55
CA VAL A 499 17.56 15.86 -27.36
C VAL A 499 16.10 16.17 -27.72
N PHE A 500 15.22 16.31 -26.73
CA PHE A 500 13.79 16.40 -26.97
C PHE A 500 13.39 17.68 -27.70
N LEU A 501 13.66 18.87 -27.15
CA LEU A 501 13.28 20.14 -27.78
C LEU A 501 13.90 20.30 -29.19
N PRO A 502 15.20 20.05 -29.40
CA PRO A 502 15.79 20.08 -30.75
C PRO A 502 15.04 19.20 -31.77
N SER A 503 14.55 18.04 -31.34
CA SER A 503 13.77 17.14 -32.23
C SER A 503 12.41 17.73 -32.63
N ILE A 504 11.74 18.47 -31.74
CA ILE A 504 10.46 19.15 -32.01
C ILE A 504 10.66 20.27 -33.04
N PHE A 505 11.74 21.04 -32.91
CA PHE A 505 12.06 22.16 -33.81
C PHE A 505 12.82 21.73 -35.08
N GLY A 506 13.08 20.43 -35.27
CA GLY A 506 13.76 19.91 -36.47
C GLY A 506 15.24 20.26 -36.56
N MET A 507 15.88 20.52 -35.41
CA MET A 507 17.29 20.92 -35.29
C MET A 507 18.23 19.71 -35.39
N LYS A 508 19.52 19.94 -35.65
CA LYS A 508 20.50 18.85 -35.76
C LYS A 508 20.88 18.32 -34.36
N PRO A 509 21.16 17.00 -34.21
CA PRO A 509 21.68 16.47 -32.95
C PRO A 509 23.05 17.08 -32.61
N ASN A 510 23.30 17.40 -31.34
CA ASN A 510 24.61 17.88 -30.90
C ASN A 510 25.71 16.85 -31.18
N SER A 511 26.82 17.28 -31.79
CA SER A 511 27.93 16.42 -32.23
C SER A 511 28.66 15.66 -31.11
N LYS A 512 28.39 15.97 -29.82
CA LYS A 512 28.97 15.28 -28.66
C LYS A 512 28.22 13.99 -28.23
N VAL A 513 27.03 13.71 -28.75
CA VAL A 513 26.22 12.52 -28.36
C VAL A 513 26.23 11.39 -29.41
N SER A 514 26.95 11.59 -30.52
CA SER A 514 27.05 10.63 -31.63
C SER A 514 28.03 9.47 -31.36
N LYS A 515 27.65 8.55 -30.46
CA LYS A 515 28.07 7.14 -30.52
C LYS A 515 26.90 6.23 -30.12
N ARG A 516 25.78 6.24 -30.87
CA ARG A 516 24.75 5.20 -30.77
C ARG A 516 23.92 5.13 -32.05
N GLY A 517 24.02 3.99 -32.74
CA GLY A 517 23.06 3.49 -33.75
C GLY A 517 23.00 4.22 -35.10
N LYS A 518 23.67 3.68 -36.12
CA LYS A 518 23.38 4.00 -37.53
C LYS A 518 21.95 3.58 -37.86
N THR A 519 21.09 4.54 -38.20
CA THR A 519 19.90 4.29 -39.04
C THR A 519 20.02 5.11 -40.31
N THR A 520 19.78 4.42 -41.42
CA THR A 520 19.99 4.89 -42.78
C THR A 520 19.03 6.02 -43.13
N SER A 521 19.60 7.10 -43.66
CA SER A 521 18.88 8.28 -44.12
C SER A 521 17.98 7.95 -45.31
N SER A 522 16.72 8.40 -45.26
CA SER A 522 16.02 8.84 -46.47
C SER A 522 15.56 10.29 -46.28
N LYS A 523 16.07 11.17 -47.13
CA LYS A 523 15.72 12.59 -47.19
C LYS A 523 14.29 12.72 -47.71
N LYS A 524 13.32 12.94 -46.82
CA LYS A 524 12.07 13.66 -47.14
C LYS A 524 11.84 14.68 -46.04
N ARG A 525 12.11 15.97 -46.34
CA ARG A 525 11.66 17.12 -45.54
C ARG A 525 10.13 17.08 -45.47
N LYS A 526 9.60 16.46 -44.42
CA LYS A 526 8.19 16.66 -44.03
C LYS A 526 8.15 18.02 -43.33
N LYS A 527 7.36 18.95 -43.87
CA LYS A 527 6.77 20.07 -43.11
C LYS A 527 6.18 19.45 -41.84
N LEU A 528 6.90 19.51 -40.72
CA LEU A 528 6.35 19.15 -39.42
C LEU A 528 5.30 20.24 -39.13
N ALA A 529 4.07 19.82 -38.85
CA ALA A 529 2.92 20.70 -38.75
C ALA A 529 3.09 21.75 -37.64
N ASP A 530 2.89 23.03 -37.98
CA ASP A 530 2.96 24.19 -37.06
C ASP A 530 2.17 23.99 -35.75
N GLY A 531 1.13 23.14 -35.78
CA GLY A 531 0.31 22.80 -34.61
C GLY A 531 1.05 22.14 -33.44
N LEU A 532 2.19 21.47 -33.66
CA LEU A 532 2.98 20.88 -32.56
C LEU A 532 3.95 21.87 -31.92
N VAL A 533 4.38 22.90 -32.66
CA VAL A 533 5.45 23.81 -32.23
C VAL A 533 4.89 25.03 -31.48
N VAL A 534 3.71 25.51 -31.86
CA VAL A 534 3.06 26.70 -31.25
C VAL A 534 2.90 26.60 -29.73
N PRO A 535 2.45 25.47 -29.14
CA PRO A 535 2.36 25.35 -27.68
C PRO A 535 3.71 25.51 -26.96
N TRP A 536 4.78 24.99 -27.57
CA TRP A 536 6.14 25.10 -27.03
C TRP A 536 6.66 26.53 -27.09
N ILE A 537 6.45 27.24 -28.21
CA ILE A 537 6.86 28.65 -28.32
C ILE A 537 6.21 29.48 -27.20
N LYS A 538 4.89 29.36 -27.02
CA LYS A 538 4.16 30.11 -25.98
C LYS A 538 4.71 29.84 -24.57
N LYS A 539 4.98 28.58 -24.23
CA LYS A 539 5.54 28.24 -22.91
C LYS A 539 6.99 28.71 -22.76
N LEU A 540 7.81 28.63 -23.80
CA LEU A 540 9.18 29.14 -23.77
C LEU A 540 9.22 30.67 -23.62
N GLU A 541 8.30 31.41 -24.26
CA GLU A 541 8.15 32.86 -24.06
C GLU A 541 7.80 33.24 -22.61
N GLN A 542 6.94 32.45 -21.95
CA GLN A 542 6.63 32.64 -20.52
C GLN A 542 7.87 32.45 -19.64
N ILE A 543 8.66 31.41 -19.91
CA ILE A 543 9.93 31.15 -19.21
C ILE A 543 10.94 32.28 -19.48
N ASP A 544 10.97 32.82 -20.69
CA ASP A 544 11.85 33.94 -21.04
C ASP A 544 11.54 35.20 -20.22
N LEU A 545 10.25 35.51 -20.05
CA LEU A 545 9.79 36.63 -19.23
C LEU A 545 10.20 36.45 -17.76
N LEU A 546 10.03 35.25 -17.21
CA LEU A 546 10.47 34.91 -15.85
C LEU A 546 11.99 34.98 -15.68
N ASN A 547 12.75 34.61 -16.71
CA ASN A 547 14.20 34.72 -16.70
C ASN A 547 14.66 36.18 -16.67
N ARG A 548 13.98 37.07 -17.42
CA ARG A 548 14.29 38.51 -17.49
C ARG A 548 13.90 39.28 -16.23
N SER A 549 12.81 38.90 -15.56
CA SER A 549 12.43 39.52 -14.28
C SER A 549 13.36 39.14 -13.11
N ASN A 550 14.24 38.16 -13.30
CA ASN A 550 15.25 37.70 -12.35
C ASN A 550 14.67 37.29 -10.98
N ASN A 551 13.45 36.75 -10.97
CA ASN A 551 12.66 36.42 -9.76
C ASN A 551 13.19 35.23 -8.93
N GLY A 552 14.40 34.73 -9.16
CA GLY A 552 14.99 33.62 -8.38
C GLY A 552 14.33 32.25 -8.58
N GLU A 553 13.36 32.11 -9.49
CA GLU A 553 12.58 30.88 -9.68
C GLU A 553 13.26 29.83 -10.58
N LEU A 554 14.34 30.19 -11.30
CA LEU A 554 15.05 29.30 -12.23
C LEU A 554 16.39 28.85 -11.63
N SER A 555 16.71 27.55 -11.72
CA SER A 555 18.04 27.07 -11.35
C SER A 555 19.12 27.56 -12.34
N ILE A 556 20.37 27.64 -11.86
CA ILE A 556 21.52 28.06 -12.68
C ILE A 556 21.70 27.14 -13.90
N ASN A 557 21.66 25.84 -13.67
CA ASN A 557 21.84 24.83 -14.72
C ASN A 557 20.70 24.86 -15.75
N PHE A 558 19.47 25.13 -15.31
CA PHE A 558 18.33 25.30 -16.22
C PHE A 558 18.51 26.54 -17.10
N ARG A 559 18.86 27.68 -16.49
CA ARG A 559 19.10 28.95 -17.21
C ARG A 559 20.19 28.79 -18.27
N GLU A 560 21.30 28.12 -17.94
CA GLU A 560 22.39 27.88 -18.90
C GLU A 560 21.93 27.02 -20.09
N CYS A 561 21.25 25.91 -19.83
CA CYS A 561 20.74 25.03 -20.89
C CYS A 561 19.70 25.72 -21.77
N TYR A 562 18.79 26.50 -21.17
CA TYR A 562 17.78 27.30 -21.86
C TYR A 562 18.44 28.33 -22.81
N MET A 563 19.39 29.12 -22.31
CA MET A 563 20.08 30.13 -23.13
C MET A 563 20.86 29.49 -24.29
N ASN A 564 21.50 28.35 -24.06
CA ASN A 564 22.19 27.60 -25.11
C ASN A 564 21.21 27.06 -26.16
N PHE A 565 20.03 26.60 -25.75
CA PHE A 565 18.98 26.18 -26.65
C PHE A 565 18.44 27.34 -27.50
N CYS A 566 18.12 28.50 -26.90
CA CYS A 566 17.61 29.67 -27.63
C CYS A 566 18.58 30.15 -28.72
N LYS A 567 19.88 30.24 -28.40
CA LYS A 567 20.93 30.58 -29.40
C LYS A 567 20.98 29.59 -30.56
N ARG A 568 20.81 28.30 -30.28
CA ARG A 568 20.74 27.28 -31.32
C ARG A 568 19.46 27.40 -32.14
N LEU A 569 18.33 27.70 -31.50
CA LEU A 569 17.03 27.82 -32.15
C LEU A 569 17.07 28.91 -33.22
N GLU A 570 17.61 30.07 -32.86
CA GLU A 570 17.77 31.23 -33.75
C GLU A 570 18.76 30.97 -34.91
N SER A 571 19.78 30.13 -34.69
CA SER A 571 20.81 29.86 -35.71
C SER A 571 20.48 28.68 -36.63
N GLU A 572 19.71 27.69 -36.16
CA GLU A 572 19.39 26.47 -36.91
C GLU A 572 17.97 26.48 -37.50
N THR A 573 17.10 27.39 -37.08
CA THR A 573 15.69 27.45 -37.50
C THR A 573 15.20 28.87 -37.76
N ASN A 574 14.00 29.01 -38.31
CA ASN A 574 13.33 30.31 -38.49
C ASN A 574 12.46 30.70 -37.27
N TYR A 575 12.46 29.88 -36.21
CA TYR A 575 11.71 30.18 -35.00
C TYR A 575 12.48 31.14 -34.13
N GLN A 576 11.79 32.16 -33.61
CA GLN A 576 12.31 33.10 -32.64
C GLN A 576 11.38 33.08 -31.43
N ILE A 577 11.96 32.99 -30.23
CA ILE A 577 11.25 33.26 -28.98
C ILE A 577 11.34 34.77 -28.82
N CYS A 578 10.22 35.49 -28.96
CA CYS A 578 10.23 36.91 -29.28
C CYS A 578 11.15 37.77 -28.39
N GLN A 579 12.08 38.49 -29.03
CA GLN A 579 12.51 39.81 -28.62
C GLN A 579 11.35 40.78 -28.88
N VAL A 580 10.73 41.34 -27.84
CA VAL A 580 10.06 42.64 -28.01
C VAL A 580 11.16 43.67 -28.20
N LYS A 581 11.19 44.27 -29.39
CA LYS A 581 12.08 45.34 -29.79
C LYS A 581 12.03 46.51 -28.79
N GLU A 582 13.20 47.02 -28.45
CA GLU A 582 13.37 48.43 -28.11
C GLU A 582 12.86 49.27 -29.30
N GLU A 583 11.68 49.85 -29.21
CA GLU A 583 11.21 50.88 -30.15
C GLU A 583 10.17 51.76 -29.43
N ASN A 584 10.65 52.81 -28.75
CA ASN A 584 10.14 54.20 -28.79
C ASN A 584 10.63 55.03 -27.59
N ASN A 585 11.94 55.32 -27.58
CA ASN A 585 12.43 56.61 -27.07
C ASN A 585 12.62 57.51 -28.27
N PHE A 586 11.58 58.21 -28.72
CA PHE A 586 11.62 59.53 -29.35
C PHE A 586 10.16 59.99 -29.52
N VAL A 587 9.87 61.25 -29.17
CA VAL A 587 8.54 61.90 -29.15
C VAL A 587 7.70 61.72 -27.88
N VAL A 588 8.23 62.07 -26.70
CA VAL A 588 7.51 62.88 -25.67
C VAL A 588 8.53 63.70 -24.86
N MET A 589 9.25 64.58 -25.54
CA MET A 589 10.11 65.61 -24.91
C MET A 589 9.83 66.97 -25.59
N ASN A 590 8.55 67.23 -25.87
CA ASN A 590 8.09 68.51 -26.44
C ASN A 590 6.70 68.97 -25.95
N SER A 591 6.07 68.30 -24.98
CA SER A 591 4.81 68.78 -24.36
C SER A 591 5.00 69.43 -22.99
N TYR A 592 6.22 69.43 -22.42
CA TYR A 592 6.49 69.98 -21.08
C TYR A 592 6.86 71.48 -21.06
N ASN A 593 6.98 72.14 -22.22
CA ASN A 593 7.39 73.55 -22.31
C ASN A 593 6.32 74.51 -22.89
N GLN A 594 5.06 74.09 -23.03
CA GLN A 594 3.98 74.97 -23.50
C GLN A 594 2.80 75.18 -22.54
N HIS A 595 2.74 74.52 -21.38
CA HIS A 595 1.72 74.81 -20.35
C HIS A 595 2.18 75.68 -19.17
N LYS A 596 3.41 76.21 -19.21
CA LYS A 596 3.92 77.19 -18.23
C LYS A 596 3.60 78.65 -18.58
N LYS A 597 2.65 78.89 -19.49
CA LYS A 597 2.27 80.23 -19.95
C LYS A 597 0.76 80.48 -20.01
N GLN A 598 -0.02 79.89 -19.10
CA GLN A 598 -1.40 80.33 -18.85
C GLN A 598 -1.94 79.71 -17.55
N LYS A 599 -1.45 80.21 -16.42
CA LYS A 599 -2.16 80.28 -15.11
C LYS A 599 -1.20 80.86 -14.09
N ARG A 600 -0.89 82.13 -14.33
CA ARG A 600 -0.46 83.09 -13.31
C ARG A 600 -1.59 84.12 -13.33
N ASN A 601 -2.52 84.00 -12.39
CA ASN A 601 -3.18 85.11 -11.72
C ASN A 601 -4.10 84.53 -10.65
N GLU A 602 -3.97 85.14 -9.47
CA GLU A 602 -4.82 85.02 -8.27
C GLU A 602 -4.46 83.89 -7.30
N ASN A 603 -3.32 84.07 -6.59
CA ASN A 603 -3.25 84.57 -5.20
C ASN A 603 -4.59 84.51 -4.41
N GLN A 604 -4.69 84.15 -3.13
CA GLN A 604 -3.73 84.24 -2.02
C GLN A 604 -4.37 83.66 -0.74
N THR A 605 -3.57 83.67 0.34
CA THR A 605 -3.90 83.67 1.79
C THR A 605 -4.10 82.34 2.54
N ASP A 606 -2.97 81.95 3.18
CA ASP A 606 -2.75 81.85 4.63
C ASP A 606 -3.11 80.57 5.41
N ASP A 607 -2.05 79.80 5.69
CA ASP A 607 -1.49 79.42 6.99
C ASP A 607 -2.41 79.12 8.20
N VAL A 608 -2.15 77.97 8.87
CA VAL A 608 -1.54 77.87 10.22
C VAL A 608 -1.76 76.47 10.85
N ASN A 609 -0.64 75.78 11.05
CA ASN A 609 -0.19 74.92 12.17
C ASN A 609 -0.99 73.74 12.80
N MET A 610 -0.15 72.71 13.04
CA MET A 610 0.08 71.93 14.28
C MET A 610 -0.59 70.57 14.52
N ASN A 611 0.28 69.54 14.44
CA ASN A 611 0.63 68.54 15.46
C ASN A 611 -0.41 67.53 16.02
N LEU A 612 -0.07 66.26 15.77
CA LEU A 612 0.04 65.12 16.71
C LEU A 612 -1.16 64.80 17.62
N ASN A 613 -1.79 63.63 17.42
CA ASN A 613 -1.75 62.57 18.44
C ASN A 613 -2.17 61.17 17.95
N PHE A 614 -1.72 60.21 18.75
CA PHE A 614 -1.74 58.74 18.67
C PHE A 614 -3.11 58.02 18.68
N ASN A 615 -3.02 56.75 18.25
CA ASN A 615 -3.76 55.53 18.65
C ASN A 615 -4.91 55.00 17.78
N GLU A 616 -4.88 53.65 17.65
CA GLU A 616 -5.99 52.71 17.36
C GLU A 616 -6.56 52.77 15.93
N GLU A 617 -6.73 51.70 15.14
CA GLU A 617 -6.89 50.26 15.36
C GLU A 617 -6.57 49.54 14.02
N ILE A 618 -5.75 48.49 14.07
CA ILE A 618 -5.59 47.52 12.99
C ILE A 618 -6.37 46.29 13.43
N SER A 619 -7.45 45.96 12.73
CA SER A 619 -7.90 44.59 12.47
C SER A 619 -9.31 44.63 11.86
N ASP A 620 -9.44 44.29 10.59
CA ASP A 620 -10.61 43.56 10.11
C ASP A 620 -10.20 42.58 9.01
N LEU A 621 -9.86 41.39 9.51
CA LEU A 621 -9.62 40.15 8.81
C LEU A 621 -10.96 39.39 8.86
N TYR A 622 -11.47 38.97 7.71
CA TYR A 622 -12.38 37.83 7.51
C TYR A 622 -13.64 37.77 8.37
N GLN A 623 -14.79 38.03 7.75
CA GLN A 623 -15.89 37.06 7.61
C GLN A 623 -16.94 37.64 6.66
N ASN A 624 -17.32 36.90 5.62
CA ASN A 624 -18.72 36.50 5.47
C ASN A 624 -18.90 35.41 4.40
N ILE A 625 -19.32 34.28 4.97
CA ILE A 625 -19.88 33.04 4.47
C ILE A 625 -21.18 33.30 3.68
N LEU A 626 -21.48 32.48 2.66
CA LEU A 626 -22.73 31.70 2.44
C LEU A 626 -23.06 31.55 0.94
N PHE A 627 -22.75 30.40 0.33
CA PHE A 627 -23.62 29.20 0.28
C PHE A 627 -22.85 27.99 -0.23
#